data_AF-V5IF90-F1
#
_entry.id   AF-V5IF90-F1
#
_cell.length_a   1.000
_cell.length_b   1.000
_cell.length_c   1.000
_cell.angle_alpha   90.00
_cell.angle_beta   90.00
_cell.angle_gamma   90.00
#
_symmetry.space_group_name_H-M   'P 1'
#
loop_
_entity.id
_entity.type
_entity.pdbx_description
1 polymer ?
#
loop_
_entity_poly.entity_id
_entity_poly.type
_entity_poly.pdbx_seq_one_letter_code
_entity_poly.pdbx_strand_id
1 'polypeptide(L)' 'MRATMLYLMAVSLLVAANLVGTCLRGNDAYYEESKKYCNKPCPNPRCGWPCPYCKWNGYQQRKRCVS' A
#
# COMPACT_ATOMS: atom_id res chain seq x y z
N MET A 1 -1.24 -29.34 30.88
CA MET A 1 -2.24 -28.64 30.03
C MET A 1 -2.19 -27.11 30.12
N ARG A 2 -1.80 -26.50 31.27
CA ARG A 2 -1.72 -25.02 31.38
C ARG A 2 -0.56 -24.40 30.58
N ALA A 3 0.61 -25.02 30.61
CA ALA A 3 1.81 -24.54 29.89
C ALA A 3 1.66 -24.63 28.36
N THR A 4 1.02 -25.68 27.85
CA THR A 4 0.79 -25.88 26.41
C THR A 4 -0.16 -24.82 25.84
N MET A 5 -1.19 -24.42 26.59
CA MET A 5 -2.09 -23.34 26.18
C MET A 5 -1.37 -21.98 26.14
N LEU A 6 -0.54 -21.68 27.14
CA LEU A 6 0.26 -20.46 27.17
C LEU A 6 1.24 -20.39 25.98
N TYR A 7 1.87 -21.51 25.64
CA TYR A 7 2.76 -21.60 24.48
C TYR A 7 2.02 -21.34 23.16
N LEU A 8 0.86 -21.97 22.96
CA LEU A 8 0.05 -21.76 21.75
C LEU A 8 -0.46 -20.33 21.62
N MET A 9 -0.89 -19.70 22.73
CA MET A 9 -1.28 -18.29 22.73
C MET A 9 -0.10 -17.38 22.38
N ALA A 10 1.09 -17.62 22.95
CA ALA A 10 2.29 -16.83 22.64
C ALA A 10 2.69 -16.93 21.16
N VAL A 11 2.68 -18.14 20.60
CA VAL A 11 2.95 -18.35 19.17
C VAL A 11 1.90 -17.67 18.29
N SER A 12 0.62 -17.77 18.66
CA SER A 12 -0.48 -17.15 17.90
C SER A 12 -0.37 -15.62 17.88
N LEU A 13 -0.03 -15.01 19.02
CA LEU A 13 0.20 -13.57 19.13
C LEU A 13 1.42 -13.13 18.33
N LEU A 14 2.50 -13.91 18.33
CA LEU A 14 3.71 -13.63 17.55
C LEU A 14 3.41 -13.64 16.04
N VAL A 15 2.66 -14.64 15.55
CA VAL A 15 2.26 -14.74 14.15
C VAL A 15 1.35 -13.55 13.77
N ALA A 16 0.38 -13.21 14.60
CA ALA A 16 -0.51 -12.08 14.36
C ALA A 16 0.27 -10.75 14.32
N ALA A 17 1.21 -10.52 15.25
CA ALA A 17 2.03 -9.32 15.28
C ALA A 17 2.90 -9.18 14.02
N ASN A 18 3.49 -10.28 13.55
CA ASN A 18 4.26 -10.28 12.31
C ASN A 18 3.38 -9.96 11.09
N LEU A 19 2.20 -10.57 10.99
CA LEU A 19 1.26 -10.31 9.89
C LEU A 19 0.84 -8.83 9.87
N VAL A 20 0.41 -8.28 11.00
CA VAL A 20 0.05 -6.86 11.12
C VAL A 20 1.23 -5.96 10.74
N GLY A 21 2.43 -6.28 11.21
CA GLY A 21 3.64 -5.54 10.85
C GLY A 21 3.93 -5.55 9.35
N THR A 22 3.73 -6.69 8.67
CA THR A 22 3.89 -6.77 7.20
C THR A 22 2.82 -5.98 6.45
N CYS A 23 1.56 -6.00 6.90
CA CYS A 23 0.48 -5.23 6.30
C CYS A 23 0.73 -3.71 6.43
N LEU A 24 1.15 -3.26 7.60
CA LEU A 24 1.50 -1.84 7.83
C LEU A 24 2.64 -1.40 6.92
N ARG A 25 3.72 -2.19 6.84
CA ARG A 25 4.84 -1.90 5.93
C ARG A 25 4.42 -1.87 4.46
N GLY A 26 3.56 -2.80 4.04
CA GLY A 26 3.01 -2.81 2.69
C GLY A 26 2.18 -1.57 2.38
N ASN A 27 1.35 -1.13 3.34
CA ASN A 27 0.55 0.08 3.21
C ASN A 27 1.41 1.35 3.18
N ASP A 28 2.45 1.43 4.00
CA ASP A 28 3.39 2.56 4.00
C ASP A 28 4.15 2.64 2.67
N ALA A 29 4.63 1.50 2.16
CA ALA A 29 5.28 1.44 0.84
C ALA A 29 4.30 1.86 -0.27
N TYR A 30 3.05 1.39 -0.23
CA TYR A 30 2.01 1.82 -1.17
C TYR A 30 1.80 3.33 -1.10
N TYR A 31 1.69 3.89 0.10
CA TYR A 31 1.46 5.32 0.30
C TYR A 31 2.63 6.17 -0.19
N GLU A 32 3.87 5.77 0.12
CA GLU A 32 5.07 6.46 -0.34
C GLU A 32 5.21 6.42 -1.87
N GLU A 33 4.98 5.26 -2.51
CA GLU A 33 5.00 5.17 -3.96
C GLU A 33 3.84 5.97 -4.59
N SER A 34 2.67 6.01 -3.95
CA SER A 34 1.54 6.80 -4.41
C SER A 34 1.85 8.30 -4.45
N LYS A 35 2.59 8.83 -3.46
CA LYS A 35 3.03 10.24 -3.48
C LYS A 35 3.94 10.56 -4.67
N LYS A 36 4.75 9.58 -5.09
CA LYS A 36 5.69 9.73 -6.21
C LYS A 36 4.97 9.74 -7.55
N TYR A 37 4.04 8.81 -7.75
CA TYR A 37 3.45 8.55 -9.07
C TYR A 37 2.02 9.08 -9.26
N CYS A 38 1.21 9.18 -8.21
CA CYS A 38 -0.18 9.63 -8.32
C CYS A 38 -0.29 11.16 -8.44
N ASN A 39 -1.34 11.63 -9.10
CA ASN A 39 -1.63 13.05 -9.36
C ASN A 39 -0.52 13.83 -10.08
N LYS A 40 0.52 13.15 -10.59
CA LYS A 40 1.50 13.74 -11.48
C LYS A 40 0.91 13.96 -12.87
N PRO A 41 1.39 14.95 -13.64
CA PRO A 41 1.02 15.07 -15.05
C PRO A 41 1.34 13.74 -15.74
N CYS A 42 0.54 13.33 -16.72
CA CYS A 42 0.90 12.18 -17.55
C CYS A 42 1.72 12.62 -18.76
N PRO A 43 3.06 12.50 -18.75
CA PRO A 43 3.82 12.44 -19.99
C PRO A 43 3.56 11.06 -20.59
N ASN A 44 2.92 11.05 -21.75
CA ASN A 44 2.71 9.88 -22.58
C ASN A 44 3.97 8.98 -22.68
N PRO A 45 3.93 7.65 -22.51
CA PRO A 45 3.05 6.82 -21.71
C PRO A 45 3.89 6.02 -20.68
N ARG A 46 3.88 6.38 -19.40
CA ARG A 46 4.22 5.46 -18.30
C ARG A 46 3.95 6.16 -16.97
N CYS A 47 2.68 6.15 -16.58
CA CYS A 47 2.41 6.27 -15.15
C CYS A 47 2.90 4.96 -14.49
N GLY A 48 3.51 5.07 -13.32
CA GLY A 48 4.08 3.93 -12.60
C GLY A 48 3.10 3.35 -11.58
N TRP A 49 3.41 2.15 -11.08
CA TRP A 49 2.75 1.65 -9.89
C TRP A 49 2.94 2.65 -8.73
N PRO A 50 1.93 2.95 -7.90
CA PRO A 50 0.60 2.32 -7.81
C PRO A 50 -0.49 3.02 -8.62
N CYS A 51 -0.14 4.03 -9.43
CA CYS A 51 -1.08 4.82 -10.22
C CYS A 51 -0.85 4.65 -11.73
N PRO A 52 -1.12 3.46 -12.30
CA PRO A 52 -0.71 3.13 -13.66
C PRO A 52 -1.56 3.80 -14.74
N TYR A 53 -2.74 4.32 -14.39
CA TYR A 53 -3.67 4.85 -15.36
C TYR A 53 -3.50 6.34 -15.55
N CYS A 54 -3.69 6.80 -16.77
CA CYS A 54 -3.72 8.20 -17.08
C CYS A 54 -5.16 8.66 -17.35
N LYS A 55 -5.74 9.46 -16.45
CA LYS A 55 -7.14 9.91 -16.54
C LYS A 55 -7.24 11.43 -16.62
N TRP A 56 -8.21 11.94 -17.37
CA TRP A 56 -8.52 13.36 -17.39
C TRP A 56 -9.03 13.82 -16.02
N ASN A 57 -8.40 14.84 -15.45
CA ASN A 57 -8.84 15.50 -14.23
C ASN A 57 -9.59 16.80 -14.61
N GLY A 58 -10.90 16.82 -14.38
CA GLY A 58 -11.76 17.95 -14.74
C GLY A 58 -11.48 19.23 -13.94
N TYR A 59 -11.07 19.12 -12.67
CA TYR A 59 -10.74 20.28 -11.84
C TYR A 59 -9.49 21.01 -12.34
N GLN A 60 -8.49 20.26 -12.79
CA GLN A 60 -7.21 20.81 -13.25
C GLN A 60 -7.09 20.92 -14.77
N GLN A 61 -8.16 20.56 -15.51
CA GLN A 61 -8.24 20.53 -16.97
C GLN A 61 -7.02 19.88 -17.65
N ARG A 62 -6.50 18.78 -17.09
CA ARG A 62 -5.35 18.05 -17.62
C ARG A 62 -5.37 16.57 -17.24
N LYS A 63 -4.64 15.73 -17.97
CA LYS A 63 -4.49 14.31 -17.63
C LYS A 63 -3.52 14.10 -16.46
N ARG A 64 -3.89 13.22 -15.52
CA ARG A 64 -3.13 12.88 -14.32
C ARG A 64 -3.02 11.37 -14.14
N CYS A 65 -1.90 10.95 -13.55
CA CYS A 65 -1.72 9.56 -13.14
C CYS A 65 -2.61 9.23 -11.94
N VAL A 66 -3.39 8.15 -12.04
CA VAL A 66 -4.36 7.69 -11.04
C VAL A 66 -4.26 6.18 -10.84
N SER A 67 -4.65 5.73 -9.64
CA SER A 67 -4.73 4.31 -9.24
C SER A 67 -5.84 3.59 -9.96
#